data_AF-A0A969YJ85-F1
#
_entry.id   AF-A0A969YJ85-F1
#
_cell.length_a   1.000
_cell.length_b   1.000
_cell.length_c   1.000
_cell.angle_alpha   90.00
_cell.angle_beta   90.00
_cell.angle_gamma   90.00
#
_symmetry.space_group_name_H-M   'P 1'
#
loop_
_entity.id
_entity.type
_entity.pdbx_description
1 polymer ?
#
loop_
_entity_poly.entity_id
_entity_poly.type
_entity_poly.pdbx_seq_one_letter_code
_entity_poly.pdbx_strand_id
1 'polypeptide(L)'
;MAQRYAVRNIRLCTKDCLCLYVCPTGATDTENSVIDRARCTGCGACADACPSGAISMAPQTYPPQQPKAAETVRALRALAHERARAEAAAAALPGRMAVALEKSNRVLTEDLLREAGYMLPQSNRVRAFLQGLADNPPGEGFPREAAEGLLRSLSWTEPEKEAPTERWRCSVCGYIHEGPLPEGFICPRCHRPASVFRQMES
;
A
#
# COMPACT_ATOMS: atom_id res chain seq x y z
N MET A 1 9.83 0.25 -24.52
CA MET A 1 10.32 0.88 -23.27
C MET A 1 10.72 -0.23 -22.30
N ALA A 2 11.72 -0.01 -21.45
CA ALA A 2 12.21 -1.03 -20.55
C ALA A 2 11.17 -1.38 -19.47
N GLN A 3 10.92 -2.67 -19.22
CA GLN A 3 9.91 -3.12 -18.24
C GLN A 3 10.31 -2.87 -16.77
N ARG A 4 11.54 -2.39 -16.53
CA ARG A 4 12.13 -2.15 -15.22
C ARG A 4 13.04 -0.91 -15.24
N TYR A 5 13.30 -0.33 -14.09
CA TYR A 5 14.20 0.81 -13.90
C TYR A 5 15.03 0.61 -12.63
N ALA A 6 16.21 1.24 -12.58
CA ALA A 6 17.09 1.15 -11.42
C ALA A 6 16.65 2.13 -10.32
N VAL A 7 16.75 1.70 -9.07
CA VAL A 7 16.48 2.50 -7.86
C VAL A 7 17.69 2.36 -6.93
N ARG A 8 18.15 3.48 -6.36
CA ARG A 8 19.28 3.49 -5.41
C ARG A 8 18.77 3.68 -3.99
N ASN A 9 19.14 2.77 -3.09
CA ASN A 9 18.97 2.92 -1.65
C ASN A 9 20.15 3.72 -1.10
N ILE A 10 19.92 5.00 -0.80
CA ILE A 10 20.95 5.92 -0.32
C ILE A 10 21.57 5.45 1.00
N ARG A 11 20.81 4.73 1.85
CA ARG A 11 21.32 4.21 3.13
C ARG A 11 22.36 3.10 2.96
N LEU A 12 22.36 2.40 1.83
CA LEU A 12 23.31 1.33 1.51
C LEU A 12 24.45 1.83 0.60
N CYS A 13 24.35 3.06 0.09
CA CYS A 13 25.33 3.59 -0.86
C CYS A 13 26.61 4.01 -0.13
N THR A 14 27.71 3.33 -0.43
CA THR A 14 29.06 3.59 0.10
C THR A 14 29.85 4.62 -0.71
N LYS A 15 29.30 5.10 -1.83
CA LYS A 15 29.91 6.07 -2.76
C LYS A 15 31.20 5.59 -3.47
N ASP A 16 31.28 4.29 -3.76
CA ASP A 16 32.33 3.76 -4.67
C ASP A 16 32.12 4.22 -6.13
N CYS A 17 30.92 4.68 -6.46
CA CYS A 17 30.56 5.35 -7.72
C CYS A 17 30.79 4.57 -9.03
N LEU A 18 31.07 3.26 -8.99
CA LEU A 18 31.17 2.41 -10.19
C LEU A 18 29.95 2.54 -11.12
N CYS A 19 28.77 2.69 -10.54
CA CYS A 19 27.53 2.88 -11.29
C CYS A 19 27.57 4.03 -12.31
N LEU A 20 28.35 5.10 -12.03
CA LEU A 20 28.53 6.25 -12.93
C LEU A 20 29.25 5.84 -14.22
N TYR A 21 30.30 5.03 -14.11
CA TYR A 21 31.13 4.62 -15.24
C TYR A 21 30.47 3.54 -16.10
N VAL A 22 29.64 2.68 -15.52
CA VAL A 22 28.97 1.58 -16.25
C VAL A 22 27.62 1.96 -16.83
N CYS A 23 27.06 3.13 -16.48
CA CYS A 23 25.76 3.56 -16.98
C CYS A 23 25.89 4.17 -18.38
N PRO A 24 25.36 3.53 -19.44
CA PRO A 24 25.58 4.01 -20.82
C PRO A 24 24.84 5.31 -21.14
N THR A 25 23.83 5.69 -20.35
CA THR A 25 23.01 6.90 -20.55
C THR A 25 23.29 7.99 -19.52
N GLY A 26 24.20 7.74 -18.56
CA GLY A 26 24.45 8.63 -17.44
C GLY A 26 23.27 8.77 -16.47
N ALA A 27 22.26 7.89 -16.51
CA ALA A 27 21.08 7.96 -15.64
C ALA A 27 21.41 7.89 -14.13
N THR A 28 22.57 7.34 -13.77
CA THR A 28 23.05 7.23 -12.39
C THR A 28 23.81 8.47 -11.91
N ASP A 29 24.14 9.38 -12.83
CA ASP A 29 24.90 10.59 -12.61
C ASP A 29 23.95 11.75 -12.30
N THR A 30 23.71 11.94 -11.00
CA THR A 30 22.82 12.96 -10.44
C THR A 30 23.37 13.46 -9.10
N GLU A 31 23.23 14.76 -8.86
CA GLU A 31 23.71 15.42 -7.63
C GLU A 31 23.03 14.91 -6.35
N ASN A 32 21.75 14.51 -6.47
CA ASN A 32 20.95 14.06 -5.34
C ASN A 32 21.03 12.53 -5.11
N SER A 33 21.88 11.82 -5.85
CA SER A 33 22.00 10.36 -5.81
C SER A 33 20.72 9.58 -6.17
N VAL A 34 19.72 10.23 -6.76
CA VAL A 34 18.49 9.59 -7.27
C VAL A 34 18.69 9.27 -8.75
N ILE A 35 18.46 8.01 -9.14
CA ILE A 35 18.60 7.60 -10.54
C ILE A 35 17.54 8.30 -11.40
N ASP A 36 17.99 8.92 -12.48
CA ASP A 36 17.13 9.57 -13.45
C ASP A 36 16.33 8.54 -14.25
N ARG A 37 15.02 8.50 -13.99
CA ARG A 37 14.09 7.55 -14.64
C ARG A 37 13.90 7.84 -16.12
N ALA A 38 14.01 9.08 -16.57
CA ALA A 38 13.82 9.44 -17.98
C ALA A 38 14.99 8.96 -18.84
N ARG A 39 16.21 8.91 -18.27
CA ARG A 39 17.41 8.39 -18.94
C ARG A 39 17.66 6.90 -18.72
N CYS A 40 16.99 6.27 -17.75
CA CYS A 40 17.23 4.87 -17.40
C CYS A 40 16.63 3.92 -18.45
N THR A 41 17.49 3.11 -19.09
CA THR A 41 17.08 2.08 -20.06
C THR A 41 16.77 0.73 -19.44
N GLY A 42 16.85 0.60 -18.12
CA GLY A 42 16.55 -0.65 -17.41
C GLY A 42 17.54 -1.81 -17.65
N CYS A 43 18.73 -1.53 -18.20
CA CYS A 43 19.70 -2.57 -18.57
C CYS A 43 20.21 -3.39 -17.37
N GLY A 44 20.41 -2.75 -16.22
CA GLY A 44 20.85 -3.42 -14.98
C GLY A 44 22.34 -3.32 -14.67
N ALA A 45 23.17 -2.80 -15.59
CA ALA A 45 24.63 -2.73 -15.41
C ALA A 45 25.07 -2.06 -14.10
N CYS A 46 24.37 -0.99 -13.68
CA CYS A 46 24.64 -0.30 -12.43
C CYS A 46 24.29 -1.12 -11.18
N ALA A 47 23.28 -1.99 -11.26
CA ALA A 47 22.93 -2.91 -10.17
C ALA A 47 24.00 -4.00 -10.04
N ASP A 48 24.40 -4.59 -11.16
CA ASP A 48 25.41 -5.67 -11.21
C ASP A 48 26.78 -5.18 -10.73
N ALA A 49 27.15 -3.95 -11.06
CA ALA A 49 28.44 -3.36 -10.70
C ALA A 49 28.49 -2.76 -9.27
N CYS A 50 27.36 -2.67 -8.55
CA CYS A 50 27.32 -1.98 -7.26
C CYS A 50 27.87 -2.87 -6.14
N PRO A 51 29.06 -2.58 -5.58
CA PRO A 51 29.70 -3.46 -4.59
C PRO A 51 28.92 -3.51 -3.27
N SER A 52 28.23 -2.43 -2.90
CA SER A 52 27.42 -2.38 -1.69
C SER A 52 25.99 -2.91 -1.86
N GLY A 53 25.61 -3.34 -3.07
CA GLY A 53 24.25 -3.79 -3.38
C GLY A 53 23.19 -2.68 -3.20
N ALA A 54 23.58 -1.41 -3.25
CA ALA A 54 22.68 -0.29 -3.03
C ALA A 54 21.69 -0.04 -4.18
N ILE A 55 21.88 -0.66 -5.35
CA ILE A 55 21.03 -0.44 -6.52
C ILE A 55 20.23 -1.71 -6.80
N SER A 56 18.91 -1.56 -6.98
CA SER A 56 17.99 -2.64 -7.32
C SER A 56 17.17 -2.29 -8.56
N MET A 57 16.71 -3.31 -9.27
CA MET A 57 15.84 -3.14 -10.45
C MET A 57 14.37 -3.29 -10.04
N ALA A 58 13.61 -2.20 -10.12
CA ALA A 58 12.18 -2.19 -9.86
C ALA A 58 11.39 -2.32 -11.17
N PRO A 59 10.31 -3.12 -11.21
CA PRO A 59 9.43 -3.15 -12.38
C PRO A 59 8.71 -1.81 -12.54
N GLN A 60 8.40 -1.43 -13.79
CA GLN A 60 7.54 -0.27 -14.05
C GLN A 60 6.09 -0.54 -13.63
N THR A 61 5.63 -1.77 -13.86
CA THR A 61 4.28 -2.22 -13.54
C THR A 61 4.38 -3.44 -12.64
N TYR A 62 3.77 -3.37 -11.46
CA TYR A 62 3.68 -4.46 -10.50
C TYR A 62 2.52 -5.39 -10.87
N PRO A 63 2.57 -6.68 -10.47
CA PRO A 63 1.43 -7.56 -10.63
C PRO A 63 0.21 -7.03 -9.85
N PRO A 64 -1.02 -7.46 -10.19
CA PRO A 64 -2.18 -7.15 -9.37
C PRO A 64 -2.04 -7.75 -7.96
N GLN A 65 -2.70 -7.14 -6.98
CA GLN A 65 -2.66 -7.61 -5.60
C GLN A 65 -3.38 -8.96 -5.51
N GLN A 66 -2.69 -9.95 -4.93
CA GLN A 66 -3.31 -11.25 -4.70
C GLN A 66 -4.51 -11.09 -3.74
N PRO A 67 -5.70 -11.61 -4.11
CA PRO A 67 -6.88 -11.47 -3.29
C PRO A 67 -6.73 -12.24 -1.98
N LYS A 68 -7.20 -11.63 -0.89
CA LYS A 68 -7.27 -12.27 0.43
C LYS A 68 -8.72 -12.24 0.92
N ALA A 69 -9.14 -13.27 1.65
CA ALA A 69 -10.45 -13.32 2.25
C ALA A 69 -10.70 -12.08 3.13
N ALA A 70 -11.92 -11.56 3.09
CA ALA A 70 -12.28 -10.34 3.81
C ALA A 70 -12.07 -10.52 5.32
N GLU A 71 -12.36 -11.71 5.85
CA GLU A 71 -12.15 -12.14 7.23
C GLU A 71 -10.69 -11.98 7.64
N THR A 72 -9.77 -12.48 6.80
CA THR A 72 -8.33 -12.39 7.04
C THR A 72 -7.87 -10.94 7.04
N VAL A 73 -8.32 -10.14 6.07
CA VAL A 73 -7.95 -8.71 6.01
C VAL A 73 -8.46 -7.96 7.23
N ARG A 74 -9.70 -8.23 7.68
CA ARG A 74 -10.26 -7.63 8.91
C ARG A 74 -9.44 -8.03 10.14
N ALA A 75 -9.07 -9.30 10.27
CA ALA A 75 -8.27 -9.78 11.40
C ALA A 75 -6.88 -9.13 11.43
N LEU A 76 -6.20 -9.05 10.28
CA LEU A 76 -4.89 -8.39 10.17
C LEU A 76 -4.95 -6.90 10.55
N ARG A 77 -5.98 -6.20 10.09
CA ARG A 77 -6.19 -4.77 10.42
C ARG A 77 -6.52 -4.57 11.90
N ALA A 78 -7.37 -5.42 12.48
CA ALA A 78 -7.67 -5.37 13.91
C ALA A 78 -6.40 -5.55 14.74
N LEU A 79 -5.56 -6.53 14.39
CA LEU A 79 -4.29 -6.73 15.06
C LEU A 79 -3.34 -5.54 14.86
N ALA A 80 -3.27 -4.97 13.66
CA ALA A 80 -2.46 -3.78 13.39
C ALA A 80 -2.87 -2.59 14.27
N HIS A 81 -4.18 -2.38 14.46
CA HIS A 81 -4.68 -1.34 15.38
C HIS A 81 -4.27 -1.59 16.83
N GLU A 82 -4.34 -2.83 17.31
CA GLU A 82 -3.88 -3.15 18.67
C GLU A 82 -2.37 -2.96 18.83
N ARG A 83 -1.57 -3.30 17.80
CA ARG A 83 -0.12 -3.03 17.80
C ARG A 83 0.19 -1.54 17.79
N ALA A 84 -0.53 -0.73 17.00
CA ALA A 84 -0.37 0.71 17.01
C ALA A 84 -0.69 1.34 18.38
N ARG A 85 -1.71 0.84 19.08
CA ARG A 85 -2.00 1.26 20.47
C ARG A 85 -0.88 0.88 21.44
N ALA A 86 -0.37 -0.34 21.32
CA ALA A 86 0.75 -0.81 22.14
C ALA A 86 2.04 -0.03 21.86
N GLU A 87 2.30 0.35 20.61
CA GLU A 87 3.39 1.25 20.22
C GLU A 87 3.26 2.60 20.93
N ALA A 88 2.10 3.24 20.86
CA ALA A 88 1.85 4.53 21.51
C ALA A 88 2.02 4.45 23.04
N ALA A 89 1.52 3.36 23.66
CA ALA A 89 1.70 3.12 25.09
C ALA A 89 3.17 2.92 25.46
N ALA A 90 3.94 2.19 24.64
CA ALA A 90 5.36 1.98 24.84
C ALA A 90 6.16 3.29 24.69
N ALA A 91 5.82 4.13 23.71
CA ALA A 91 6.46 5.42 23.48
C ALA A 91 6.29 6.41 24.66
N ALA A 92 5.22 6.25 25.46
CA ALA A 92 4.99 7.06 26.65
C ALA A 92 5.81 6.61 27.88
N LEU A 93 6.50 5.46 27.80
CA LEU A 93 7.26 4.89 28.92
C LEU A 93 8.77 5.12 28.75
N PRO A 94 9.51 5.43 29.83
CA PRO A 94 10.96 5.55 29.76
C PRO A 94 11.65 4.18 29.78
N GLY A 95 12.87 4.14 29.25
CA GLY A 95 13.79 3.01 29.42
C GLY A 95 13.96 2.12 28.18
N ARG A 96 15.05 1.33 28.18
CA ARG A 96 15.50 0.55 27.01
C ARG A 96 14.46 -0.47 26.54
N MET A 97 13.72 -1.08 27.48
CA MET A 97 12.67 -2.05 27.14
C MET A 97 11.49 -1.38 26.42
N ALA A 98 11.08 -0.18 26.85
CA ALA A 98 10.00 0.57 26.22
C ALA A 98 10.34 0.92 24.76
N VAL A 99 11.56 1.42 24.51
CA VAL A 99 12.05 1.71 23.14
C VAL A 99 12.07 0.44 22.27
N ALA A 100 12.50 -0.69 22.83
CA ALA A 100 12.49 -1.97 22.11
C ALA A 100 11.06 -2.42 21.77
N LEU A 101 10.11 -2.24 22.70
CA LEU A 101 8.72 -2.60 22.51
C LEU A 101 8.00 -1.68 21.52
N GLU A 102 8.27 -0.37 21.54
CA GLU A 102 7.80 0.60 20.55
C GLU A 102 8.22 0.14 19.15
N LYS A 103 9.53 -0.07 18.94
CA LYS A 103 10.07 -0.50 17.65
C LYS A 103 9.49 -1.85 17.20
N SER A 104 9.34 -2.80 18.12
CA SER A 104 8.75 -4.11 17.82
C SER A 104 7.30 -3.99 17.32
N ASN A 105 6.47 -3.21 18.02
CA ASN A 105 5.08 -3.00 17.62
C ASN A 105 4.96 -2.22 16.30
N ARG A 106 5.86 -1.26 16.02
CA ARG A 106 5.92 -0.56 14.74
C ARG A 106 6.16 -1.53 13.59
N VAL A 107 7.20 -2.37 13.68
CA VAL A 107 7.54 -3.35 12.63
C VAL A 107 6.40 -4.33 12.42
N LEU A 108 5.78 -4.83 13.50
CA LEU A 108 4.61 -5.71 13.41
C LEU A 108 3.43 -5.01 12.72
N THR A 109 3.18 -3.73 13.02
CA THR A 109 2.11 -2.95 12.39
C THR A 109 2.37 -2.79 10.89
N GLU A 110 3.60 -2.44 10.50
CA GLU A 110 4.02 -2.32 9.10
C GLU A 110 3.83 -3.63 8.33
N ASP A 111 4.29 -4.75 8.89
CA ASP A 111 4.13 -6.08 8.28
C ASP A 111 2.66 -6.47 8.16
N LEU A 112 1.85 -6.26 9.20
CA LEU A 112 0.42 -6.58 9.18
C LEU A 112 -0.33 -5.75 8.12
N LEU A 113 -0.01 -4.46 7.98
CA LEU A 113 -0.61 -3.60 6.97
C LEU A 113 -0.15 -3.99 5.55
N ARG A 114 1.14 -4.30 5.38
CA ARG A 114 1.68 -4.83 4.12
C ARG A 114 0.88 -6.07 3.70
N GLU A 115 0.71 -7.01 4.62
CA GLU A 115 -0.05 -8.24 4.38
C GLU A 115 -1.55 -8.01 4.22
N ALA A 116 -2.13 -6.97 4.82
CA ALA A 116 -3.54 -6.61 4.63
C ALA A 116 -3.85 -6.03 3.24
N GLY A 117 -2.82 -5.81 2.41
CA GLY A 117 -2.94 -5.42 1.01
C GLY A 117 -2.31 -4.09 0.65
N TYR A 118 -1.41 -3.56 1.49
CA TYR A 118 -0.60 -2.37 1.17
C TYR A 118 0.80 -2.73 0.66
N MET A 119 1.02 -3.97 0.23
CA MET A 119 2.30 -4.44 -0.29
C MET A 119 2.66 -3.84 -1.65
N LEU A 120 1.67 -3.63 -2.52
CA LEU A 120 1.90 -3.19 -3.90
C LEU A 120 1.48 -1.73 -4.10
N PRO A 121 2.38 -0.85 -4.55
CA PRO A 121 2.13 0.59 -4.65
C PRO A 121 1.08 0.97 -5.70
N GLN A 122 0.83 0.12 -6.69
CA GLN A 122 -0.11 0.34 -7.80
C GLN A 122 -1.48 -0.32 -7.57
N SER A 123 -1.73 -0.83 -6.36
CA SER A 123 -3.01 -1.46 -6.01
C SER A 123 -4.13 -0.44 -5.77
N ASN A 124 -5.37 -0.87 -5.94
CA ASN A 124 -6.57 -0.11 -5.61
C ASN A 124 -6.62 0.30 -4.13
N ARG A 125 -6.00 -0.46 -3.22
CA ARG A 125 -5.93 -0.09 -1.80
C ARG A 125 -5.07 1.14 -1.58
N VAL A 126 -3.94 1.24 -2.29
CA VAL A 126 -3.08 2.42 -2.25
C VAL A 126 -3.77 3.60 -2.93
N ARG A 127 -4.44 3.36 -4.08
CA ARG A 127 -5.26 4.39 -4.75
C ARG A 127 -6.31 4.98 -3.81
N ALA A 128 -7.12 4.13 -3.18
CA ALA A 128 -8.16 4.56 -2.24
C ALA A 128 -7.59 5.26 -1.00
N PHE A 129 -6.41 4.82 -0.53
CA PHE A 129 -5.73 5.47 0.59
C PHE A 129 -5.23 6.87 0.23
N LEU A 130 -4.58 7.04 -0.91
CA LEU A 130 -4.14 8.35 -1.40
C LEU A 130 -5.33 9.28 -1.65
N GLN A 131 -6.41 8.76 -2.23
CA GLN A 131 -7.65 9.52 -2.43
C GLN A 131 -8.22 9.98 -1.08
N GLY A 132 -8.32 9.08 -0.09
CA GLY A 132 -8.80 9.44 1.24
C GLY A 132 -7.95 10.50 1.93
N LEU A 133 -6.62 10.46 1.77
CA LEU A 133 -5.71 11.48 2.28
C LEU A 133 -5.84 12.82 1.56
N ALA A 134 -6.08 12.79 0.25
CA ALA A 134 -6.38 14.00 -0.51
C ALA A 134 -7.72 14.56 -0.02
N ASP A 135 -8.79 13.79 -0.01
CA ASP A 135 -10.12 14.26 0.37
C ASP A 135 -10.15 14.78 1.83
N ASN A 136 -9.47 14.08 2.74
CA ASN A 136 -9.42 14.40 4.17
C ASN A 136 -7.98 14.45 4.69
N PRO A 137 -7.28 15.58 4.53
CA PRO A 137 -5.90 15.74 4.98
C PRO A 137 -5.78 15.59 6.50
N PRO A 138 -4.75 14.90 7.01
CA PRO A 138 -4.55 14.72 8.46
C PRO A 138 -4.16 16.00 9.22
N GLY A 139 -3.83 17.10 8.55
CA GLY A 139 -3.49 18.39 9.19
C GLY A 139 -3.08 19.48 8.20
N GLU A 140 -2.94 20.72 8.68
CA GLU A 140 -2.67 21.91 7.85
C GLU A 140 -1.36 21.85 7.05
N GLY A 141 -0.37 21.07 7.50
CA GLY A 141 0.92 20.89 6.82
C GLY A 141 0.97 19.69 5.86
N PHE A 142 -0.14 19.00 5.62
CA PHE A 142 -0.13 17.82 4.76
C PHE A 142 0.10 18.20 3.28
N PRO A 143 1.07 17.58 2.58
CA PRO A 143 1.35 17.88 1.19
C PRO A 143 0.32 17.24 0.25
N ARG A 144 -0.88 17.82 0.21
CA ARG A 144 -2.00 17.37 -0.63
C ARG A 144 -1.60 17.22 -2.09
N GLU A 145 -0.90 18.21 -2.65
CA GLU A 145 -0.47 18.20 -4.05
C GLU A 145 0.43 16.99 -4.37
N ALA A 146 1.25 16.55 -3.42
CA ALA A 146 2.07 15.36 -3.59
C ALA A 146 1.22 14.08 -3.65
N ALA A 147 0.20 13.95 -2.80
CA ALA A 147 -0.73 12.82 -2.84
C ALA A 147 -1.50 12.77 -4.17
N GLU A 148 -1.99 13.92 -4.64
CA GLU A 148 -2.67 14.04 -5.94
C GLU A 148 -1.70 13.80 -7.12
N GLY A 149 -0.45 14.24 -7.00
CA GLY A 149 0.60 13.97 -7.97
C GLY A 149 0.91 12.48 -8.08
N LEU A 150 0.91 11.74 -6.96
CA LEU A 150 1.01 10.28 -6.96
C LEU A 150 -0.22 9.64 -7.62
N LEU A 151 -1.42 10.15 -7.35
CA LEU A 151 -2.66 9.67 -7.97
C LEU A 151 -2.62 9.75 -9.51
N ARG A 152 -2.06 10.84 -10.05
CA ARG A 152 -1.92 11.08 -11.49
C ARG A 152 -0.77 10.31 -12.14
N SER A 153 0.33 10.07 -11.42
CA SER A 153 1.57 9.54 -12.00
C SER A 153 1.70 8.02 -11.92
N LEU A 154 0.99 7.35 -11.01
CA LEU A 154 1.02 5.90 -10.87
C LEU A 154 0.11 5.24 -11.90
N SER A 155 0.62 4.19 -12.54
CA SER A 155 -0.15 3.29 -13.39
C SER A 155 -0.87 2.25 -12.53
N TRP A 156 -2.18 2.40 -12.38
CA TRP A 156 -3.03 1.49 -11.58
C TRP A 156 -3.21 0.14 -12.28
N THR A 157 -2.95 -0.95 -11.57
CA THR A 157 -2.89 -2.30 -12.15
C THR A 157 -4.17 -3.10 -11.99
N GLU A 158 -5.09 -2.60 -11.18
CA GLU A 158 -6.38 -3.21 -10.90
C GLU A 158 -7.48 -2.30 -11.46
N PRO A 159 -8.57 -2.87 -12.02
CA PRO A 159 -9.71 -2.06 -12.44
C PRO A 159 -10.30 -1.38 -11.21
N GLU A 160 -10.74 -0.14 -11.37
CA GLU A 160 -11.43 0.58 -10.31
C GLU A 160 -12.66 -0.23 -9.90
N LYS A 161 -12.68 -0.75 -8.67
CA LYS A 161 -13.87 -1.42 -8.17
C LYS A 161 -14.93 -0.36 -8.01
N GLU A 162 -15.90 -0.35 -8.92
CA GLU A 162 -17.14 0.38 -8.75
C GLU A 162 -17.70 0.04 -7.37
N ALA A 163 -17.98 1.06 -6.57
CA ALA A 163 -18.68 0.84 -5.31
C ALA A 163 -19.97 0.08 -5.64
N PRO A 164 -20.31 -0.99 -4.90
CA PRO A 164 -21.57 -1.67 -5.12
C PRO A 164 -22.67 -0.62 -5.03
N THR A 165 -23.45 -0.48 -6.11
CA THR A 165 -24.51 0.53 -6.25
C THR A 165 -25.53 0.46 -5.13
N GLU A 166 -25.61 -0.68 -4.44
CA GLU A 166 -26.53 -0.95 -3.36
C GLU A 166 -25.86 -1.80 -2.26
N ARG A 167 -26.14 -1.47 -0.99
CA ARG A 167 -25.77 -2.30 0.16
C ARG A 167 -27.03 -2.62 0.94
N TRP A 168 -27.19 -3.87 1.35
CA TRP A 168 -28.40 -4.35 2.03
C TRP A 168 -28.04 -4.95 3.37
N ARG A 169 -28.66 -4.47 4.47
CA ARG A 169 -28.47 -5.03 5.81
C ARG A 169 -29.67 -5.87 6.21
N CYS A 170 -29.44 -7.12 6.61
CA CYS A 170 -30.44 -7.97 7.23
C CYS A 170 -30.86 -7.37 8.58
N SER A 171 -32.14 -7.05 8.74
CA SER A 171 -32.69 -6.49 9.98
C SER A 171 -32.68 -7.47 11.16
N VAL A 172 -32.53 -8.78 10.90
CA VAL A 172 -32.56 -9.82 11.94
C VAL A 172 -31.18 -10.14 12.50
N CYS A 173 -30.17 -10.34 11.65
CA CYS A 173 -28.83 -10.80 12.08
C CYS A 173 -27.68 -9.84 11.75
N GLY A 174 -27.99 -8.72 11.10
CA GLY A 174 -26.99 -7.70 10.73
C GLY A 174 -26.04 -8.11 9.60
N TYR A 175 -26.29 -9.22 8.88
CA TYR A 175 -25.53 -9.56 7.67
C TYR A 175 -25.68 -8.46 6.62
N ILE A 176 -24.56 -8.09 5.97
CA ILE A 176 -24.53 -7.07 4.92
C ILE A 176 -24.25 -7.77 3.58
N HIS A 177 -25.16 -7.60 2.62
CA HIS A 177 -25.01 -7.99 1.22
C HIS A 177 -24.59 -6.78 0.38
N GLU A 178 -23.66 -6.98 -0.54
CA GLU A 178 -23.12 -5.92 -1.42
C GLU A 178 -23.54 -6.22 -2.86
N GLY A 179 -24.24 -5.29 -3.50
CA GLY A 179 -24.83 -5.44 -4.84
C GLY A 179 -26.35 -5.65 -4.83
N PRO A 180 -26.98 -5.77 -6.01
CA PRO A 180 -28.41 -5.99 -6.15
C PRO A 180 -28.84 -7.30 -5.46
N LEU A 181 -30.03 -7.31 -4.86
CA LEU A 181 -30.58 -8.45 -4.14
C LEU A 181 -31.33 -9.38 -5.13
N PRO A 182 -30.83 -10.59 -5.46
CA PRO A 182 -31.49 -11.48 -6.42
C PRO A 182 -32.88 -11.93 -5.93
N GLU A 183 -33.78 -12.23 -6.86
CA GLU A 183 -35.07 -12.83 -6.52
C GLU A 183 -34.87 -14.16 -5.77
N GLY A 184 -35.55 -14.31 -4.63
CA GLY A 184 -35.41 -15.50 -3.78
C GLY A 184 -34.14 -15.56 -2.93
N PHE A 185 -33.35 -14.48 -2.82
CA PHE A 185 -32.17 -14.46 -1.96
C PHE A 185 -32.49 -14.83 -0.50
N ILE A 186 -31.67 -15.71 0.09
CA ILE A 186 -31.82 -16.16 1.49
C ILE A 186 -30.59 -15.71 2.27
N CYS A 187 -30.81 -15.11 3.44
CA CYS A 187 -29.71 -14.68 4.30
C CYS A 187 -28.83 -15.86 4.71
N PRO A 188 -27.51 -15.84 4.46
CA PRO A 188 -26.61 -16.95 4.78
C PRO A 188 -26.34 -17.13 6.28
N ARG A 189 -26.80 -16.20 7.13
CA ARG A 189 -26.63 -16.28 8.60
C ARG A 189 -27.88 -16.72 9.34
N CYS A 190 -29.06 -16.22 8.96
CA CYS A 190 -30.31 -16.49 9.67
C CYS A 190 -31.37 -17.21 8.83
N HIS A 191 -31.04 -17.54 7.57
CA HIS A 191 -31.90 -18.25 6.62
C HIS A 191 -33.28 -17.60 6.37
N ARG A 192 -33.42 -16.31 6.71
CA ARG A 192 -34.61 -15.53 6.38
C ARG A 192 -34.57 -15.06 4.92
N PRO A 193 -35.74 -14.93 4.27
CA PRO A 193 -35.81 -14.48 2.89
C PRO A 193 -35.38 -13.01 2.74
N ALA A 194 -35.12 -12.61 1.50
CA ALA A 194 -34.77 -11.25 1.06
C ALA A 194 -35.63 -10.13 1.66
N SER A 195 -36.89 -10.42 2.01
CA SER A 195 -37.84 -9.44 2.57
C SER A 195 -37.40 -8.79 3.88
N VAL A 196 -36.46 -9.41 4.63
CA VAL A 196 -35.95 -8.83 5.89
C VAL A 196 -34.75 -7.90 5.68
N PHE A 197 -34.27 -7.73 4.44
CA PHE A 197 -33.16 -6.84 4.13
C PHE A 197 -33.65 -5.40 3.93
N ARG A 198 -32.93 -4.45 4.53
CA ARG A 198 -33.13 -3.01 4.33
C ARG A 198 -31.95 -2.45 3.56
N GLN A 199 -32.24 -1.67 2.52
CA GLN A 199 -31.21 -0.95 1.79
C GLN A 199 -30.55 0.07 2.73
N MET A 200 -29.22 0.11 2.69
CA MET A 200 -28.43 1.15 3.33
C MET A 200 -28.22 2.24 2.29
N GLU A 201 -28.66 3.46 2.59
CA GLU A 201 -28.30 4.63 1.78
C GLU A 201 -26.77 4.79 1.78
N SER A 202 -26.24 5.23 0.63
CA SER A 202 -24.79 5.42 0.42
C SER A 202 -24.28 6.65 1.15
#